data_AF-A0A6M4BFN3-F1
#
_entry.id   AF-A0A6M4BFN3-F1
#
_cell.length_a   1.000
_cell.length_b   1.000
_cell.length_c   1.000
_cell.angle_alpha   90.00
_cell.angle_beta   90.00
_cell.angle_gamma   90.00
#
_symmetry.space_group_name_H-M   'P 1'
#
loop_
_entity.id
_entity.type
_entity.pdbx_description
1 polymer ?
#
loop_
_entity_poly.entity_id
_entity_poly.type
_entity_poly.pdbx_seq_one_letter_code
_entity_poly.pdbx_strand_id
1 'polypeptide(L)'
;GEGPNAEVLKQREIEELEEKKKKRKRAAGLSSMKKIFENKEKIAEVQELEEEKLRQEKQSKKAKLEEIKHERHDVKSFTYNSFDANHMRSKSSIIMCSGEWRDQLHPLIESWDWETFEKEITDENFVPKINKLPTPVKITPYHCEAEIYEVDHSINEISIALENVPCVNPLKPIKTRPTETVLSAIKEITKERLIETSDVAEKLMENNKIDMLPKLENLPDVVKNIKKGKREKIAKISGLTLDINKAKRFIPGQVLNTPQGPVFIPGQTVETPSGPVFVPGLSVNTPAGPGLIPGHIVTNENTNEPFFLAGQLLQTTNGEEFVCGQTIKNKDDSHRFVEGQTVLSEEGLKFIPGKILTTGPEEVFVPGQTIMTPEGVQFVPGQTVTEESGVTF
;
A
#
# COMPACT_ATOMS: atom_id res chain seq x y z
N GLY A 1 -62.04 11.83 67.28
CA GLY A 1 -63.14 11.98 66.33
C GLY A 1 -62.80 11.15 65.13
N GLU A 2 -63.41 9.98 65.01
CA GLU A 2 -63.17 9.06 63.90
C GLU A 2 -63.79 9.66 62.63
N GLY A 3 -62.98 9.81 61.58
CA GLY A 3 -63.42 10.30 60.28
C GLY A 3 -64.45 9.37 59.65
N PRO A 4 -65.25 9.85 58.69
CA PRO A 4 -66.36 9.09 58.13
C PRO A 4 -65.89 7.76 57.51
N ASN A 5 -66.59 6.69 57.87
CA ASN A 5 -66.32 5.30 57.51
C ASN A 5 -66.28 5.10 55.98
N ALA A 6 -65.34 4.28 55.49
CA ALA A 6 -65.05 4.08 54.07
C ALA A 6 -66.25 3.59 53.23
N GLU A 7 -67.28 3.02 53.88
CA GLU A 7 -68.54 2.64 53.22
C GLU A 7 -69.39 3.85 52.82
N VAL A 8 -69.36 4.95 53.57
CA VAL A 8 -70.13 6.17 53.28
C VAL A 8 -69.53 6.93 52.08
N LEU A 9 -68.20 6.87 51.93
CA LEU A 9 -67.50 7.39 50.74
C LEU A 9 -67.85 6.57 49.49
N LYS A 10 -67.87 5.24 49.59
CA LYS A 10 -68.26 4.36 48.47
C LYS A 10 -69.72 4.55 48.07
N GLN A 11 -70.65 4.71 49.02
CA GLN A 11 -72.06 4.98 48.70
C GLN A 11 -72.25 6.32 47.99
N ARG A 12 -71.54 7.38 48.41
CA ARG A 12 -71.54 8.67 47.69
C ARG A 12 -70.97 8.56 46.28
N GLU A 13 -69.90 7.81 46.11
CA GLU A 13 -69.24 7.63 44.81
C GLU A 13 -70.14 6.85 43.83
N ILE A 14 -70.91 5.87 44.33
CA ILE A 14 -71.88 5.10 43.55
C ILE A 14 -73.09 5.97 43.15
N GLU A 15 -73.60 6.80 44.07
CA GLU A 15 -74.73 7.70 43.81
C GLU A 15 -74.35 8.82 42.82
N GLU A 16 -73.13 9.35 42.92
CA GLU A 16 -72.60 10.34 41.96
C GLU A 16 -72.38 9.73 40.56
N LEU A 17 -71.95 8.46 40.49
CA LEU A 17 -71.85 7.70 39.23
C LEU A 17 -73.23 7.41 38.61
N GLU A 18 -74.26 7.19 39.43
CA GLU A 18 -75.62 6.97 38.95
C GLU A 18 -76.27 8.25 38.40
N GLU A 19 -76.06 9.40 39.06
CA GLU A 19 -76.48 10.71 38.53
C GLU A 19 -75.76 11.06 37.22
N LYS A 20 -74.45 10.78 37.12
CA LYS A 20 -73.69 10.94 35.88
C LYS A 20 -74.21 10.03 34.76
N LYS A 21 -74.64 8.80 35.08
CA LYS A 21 -75.29 7.89 34.11
C LYS A 21 -76.69 8.36 33.69
N LYS A 22 -77.50 8.91 34.61
CA LYS A 22 -78.82 9.48 34.30
C LYS A 22 -78.71 10.73 33.43
N LYS A 23 -77.70 11.60 33.65
CA LYS A 23 -77.42 12.77 32.80
C LYS A 23 -76.93 12.37 31.39
N ARG A 24 -76.18 11.27 31.25
CA ARG A 24 -75.76 10.73 29.94
C ARG A 24 -76.89 10.10 29.13
N LYS A 25 -77.95 9.59 29.77
CA LYS A 25 -79.10 8.96 29.09
C LYS A 25 -80.05 9.94 28.37
N ARG A 26 -79.96 11.26 28.63
CA ARG A 26 -80.78 12.28 27.94
C ARG A 26 -80.15 12.86 26.66
N ALA A 27 -78.98 12.38 26.24
CA ALA A 27 -78.32 12.81 25.01
C ALA A 27 -78.10 11.64 24.03
N ALA A 28 -78.99 10.65 24.04
CA ALA A 28 -78.96 9.46 23.20
C ALA A 28 -79.42 9.75 21.75
N GLY A 29 -78.81 10.76 21.11
CA GLY A 29 -79.18 11.22 19.76
C GLY A 29 -78.02 11.50 18.80
N LEU A 30 -76.76 11.28 19.18
CA LEU A 30 -75.59 11.56 18.32
C LEU A 30 -74.53 10.43 18.40
N SER A 31 -74.97 9.20 18.16
CA SER A 31 -74.28 7.96 18.59
C SER A 31 -73.28 7.35 17.59
N SER A 32 -72.86 8.03 16.52
CA SER A 32 -71.87 7.45 15.58
C SER A 32 -70.51 8.12 15.67
N MET A 33 -70.46 9.45 15.67
CA MET A 33 -69.21 10.21 15.57
C MET A 33 -68.38 10.17 16.87
N LYS A 34 -69.03 10.12 18.03
CA LYS A 34 -68.35 10.01 19.34
C LYS A 34 -67.70 8.65 19.57
N LYS A 35 -68.34 7.56 19.09
CA LYS A 35 -67.75 6.21 19.11
C LYS A 35 -66.52 6.11 18.22
N ILE A 36 -66.51 6.81 17.08
CA ILE A 36 -65.36 6.83 16.17
C ILE A 36 -64.17 7.56 16.82
N PHE A 37 -64.42 8.68 17.53
CA PHE A 37 -63.37 9.39 18.27
C PHE A 37 -62.83 8.57 19.45
N GLU A 38 -63.70 7.97 20.27
CA GLU A 38 -63.24 7.08 21.36
C GLU A 38 -62.45 5.87 20.84
N ASN A 39 -62.83 5.30 19.69
CA ASN A 39 -62.06 4.20 19.11
C ASN A 39 -60.71 4.67 18.54
N LYS A 40 -60.67 5.84 17.89
CA LYS A 40 -59.41 6.43 17.39
C LYS A 40 -58.46 6.80 18.53
N GLU A 41 -58.98 7.35 19.62
CA GLU A 41 -58.21 7.72 20.80
C GLU A 41 -57.61 6.48 21.48
N LYS A 42 -58.39 5.40 21.61
CA LYS A 42 -57.88 4.12 22.11
C LYS A 42 -56.83 3.49 21.20
N ILE A 43 -56.98 3.59 19.88
CA ILE A 43 -55.98 3.07 18.93
C ILE A 43 -54.69 3.88 19.00
N ALA A 44 -54.79 5.22 19.15
CA ALA A 44 -53.64 6.08 19.32
C ALA A 44 -52.90 5.81 20.64
N GLU A 45 -53.63 5.60 21.74
CA GLU A 45 -53.07 5.25 23.05
C GLU A 45 -52.36 3.87 23.02
N VAL A 46 -52.91 2.90 22.29
CA VAL A 46 -52.24 1.60 22.07
C VAL A 46 -50.98 1.74 21.22
N GLN A 47 -50.99 2.57 20.17
CA GLN A 47 -49.80 2.83 19.36
C GLN A 47 -48.70 3.54 20.15
N GLU A 48 -49.05 4.52 20.98
CA GLU A 48 -48.10 5.24 21.82
C GLU A 48 -47.45 4.32 22.86
N LEU A 49 -48.24 3.44 23.49
CA LEU A 49 -47.72 2.40 24.41
C LEU A 49 -46.81 1.38 23.71
N GLU A 50 -47.11 1.02 22.46
CA GLU A 50 -46.29 0.09 21.67
C GLU A 50 -44.96 0.74 21.23
N GLU A 51 -45.00 2.03 20.86
CA GLU A 51 -43.81 2.82 20.55
C GLU A 51 -42.93 3.04 21.80
N GLU A 52 -43.52 3.30 22.96
CA GLU A 52 -42.80 3.44 24.22
C GLU A 52 -42.14 2.12 24.64
N LYS A 53 -42.82 0.98 24.46
CA LYS A 53 -42.23 -0.35 24.64
C LYS A 53 -41.04 -0.59 23.71
N LEU A 54 -41.17 -0.25 22.42
CA LEU A 54 -40.07 -0.40 21.46
C LEU A 54 -38.88 0.49 21.84
N ARG A 55 -39.15 1.68 22.37
CA ARG A 55 -38.12 2.62 22.83
C ARG A 55 -37.39 2.08 24.07
N GLN A 56 -38.11 1.52 25.05
CA GLN A 56 -37.51 0.83 26.19
C GLN A 56 -36.72 -0.42 25.76
N GLU A 57 -37.22 -1.19 24.80
CA GLU A 57 -36.50 -2.36 24.27
C GLU A 57 -35.19 -1.94 23.60
N LYS A 58 -35.20 -0.90 22.77
CA LYS A 58 -33.97 -0.33 22.16
C LYS A 58 -32.99 0.17 23.21
N GLN A 59 -33.45 0.85 24.26
CA GLN A 59 -32.59 1.31 25.35
C GLN A 59 -31.99 0.14 26.13
N SER A 60 -32.77 -0.88 26.45
CA SER A 60 -32.29 -2.09 27.14
C SER A 60 -31.29 -2.88 26.30
N LYS A 61 -31.50 -2.99 24.97
CA LYS A 61 -30.54 -3.62 24.05
C LYS A 61 -29.24 -2.82 23.96
N LYS A 62 -29.33 -1.49 23.94
CA LYS A 62 -28.16 -0.61 23.96
C LYS A 62 -27.38 -0.74 25.26
N ALA A 63 -28.05 -0.75 26.41
CA ALA A 63 -27.43 -0.94 27.72
C ALA A 63 -26.75 -2.31 27.84
N LYS A 64 -27.42 -3.39 27.41
CA LYS A 64 -26.82 -4.74 27.37
C LYS A 64 -25.61 -4.80 26.44
N LEU A 65 -25.65 -4.13 25.29
CA LEU A 65 -24.51 -4.05 24.38
C LEU A 65 -23.32 -3.29 24.99
N GLU A 66 -23.59 -2.22 25.75
CA GLU A 66 -22.59 -1.46 26.49
C GLU A 66 -22.00 -2.26 27.66
N GLU A 67 -22.83 -3.01 28.39
CA GLU A 67 -22.41 -3.92 29.46
C GLU A 67 -21.51 -5.03 28.91
N ILE A 68 -21.88 -5.67 27.79
CA ILE A 68 -21.05 -6.64 27.08
C ILE A 68 -19.73 -6.01 26.58
N LYS A 69 -19.72 -4.73 26.18
CA LYS A 69 -18.49 -4.04 25.77
C LYS A 69 -17.57 -3.73 26.95
N HIS A 70 -18.12 -3.36 28.11
CA HIS A 70 -17.33 -3.11 29.32
C HIS A 70 -16.79 -4.41 29.93
N GLU A 71 -17.59 -5.48 29.94
CA GLU A 71 -17.15 -6.82 30.36
C GLU A 71 -16.03 -7.37 29.45
N ARG A 72 -16.03 -7.01 28.15
CA ARG A 72 -14.93 -7.32 27.22
C ARG A 72 -13.64 -6.52 27.47
N HIS A 73 -13.71 -5.36 28.12
CA HIS A 73 -12.54 -4.53 28.44
C HIS A 73 -11.90 -4.87 29.80
N ASP A 74 -12.62 -5.54 30.70
CA ASP A 74 -12.08 -6.08 31.96
C ASP A 74 -11.30 -7.41 31.79
N VAL A 75 -11.02 -7.76 30.53
CA VAL A 75 -10.11 -8.84 30.15
C VAL A 75 -8.68 -8.46 30.53
N LYS A 76 -8.20 -8.98 31.66
CA LYS A 76 -6.77 -8.91 32.05
C LYS A 76 -5.90 -9.43 30.90
N SER A 77 -5.27 -8.51 30.17
CA SER A 77 -4.27 -8.84 29.15
C SER A 77 -3.00 -9.35 29.84
N PHE A 78 -2.65 -10.62 29.63
CA PHE A 78 -1.39 -11.17 30.15
C PHE A 78 -0.22 -10.71 29.28
N THR A 79 0.80 -10.12 29.91
CA THR A 79 2.05 -9.75 29.22
C THR A 79 2.95 -10.98 29.11
N TYR A 80 3.81 -11.00 28.09
CA TYR A 80 4.73 -12.13 27.81
C TYR A 80 5.66 -12.52 28.98
N ASN A 81 5.80 -11.64 29.98
CA ASN A 81 6.62 -11.85 31.18
C ASN A 81 5.85 -12.42 32.38
N SER A 82 4.53 -12.58 32.32
CA SER A 82 3.72 -13.14 33.41
C SER A 82 2.89 -14.33 32.93
N PHE A 83 3.57 -15.43 32.62
CA PHE A 83 2.93 -16.68 32.17
C PHE A 83 2.90 -17.70 33.33
N ASP A 84 1.70 -18.08 33.78
CA ASP A 84 1.51 -19.17 34.73
C ASP A 84 0.84 -20.37 34.01
N ALA A 85 1.62 -21.45 33.85
CA ALA A 85 1.20 -22.66 33.14
C ALA A 85 0.00 -23.36 33.80
N ASN A 86 -0.18 -23.21 35.12
CA ASN A 86 -1.32 -23.81 35.82
C ASN A 86 -2.61 -23.00 35.59
N HIS A 87 -2.49 -21.70 35.36
CA HIS A 87 -3.62 -20.81 35.09
C HIS A 87 -4.06 -20.83 33.61
N MET A 88 -3.18 -21.28 32.70
CA MET A 88 -3.43 -21.30 31.25
C MET A 88 -4.16 -22.55 30.72
N ARG A 89 -4.50 -23.51 31.60
CA ARG A 89 -5.18 -24.77 31.23
C ARG A 89 -6.68 -24.67 31.03
N SER A 90 -7.31 -23.54 31.36
CA SER A 90 -8.76 -23.37 31.15
C SER A 90 -9.08 -22.88 29.74
N LYS A 91 -10.23 -23.28 29.20
CA LYS A 91 -10.75 -22.87 27.88
C LYS A 91 -10.78 -21.34 27.70
N SER A 92 -11.02 -20.60 28.78
CA SER A 92 -10.99 -19.13 28.81
C SER A 92 -9.58 -18.53 28.74
N SER A 93 -8.54 -19.25 29.15
CA SER A 93 -7.17 -18.71 29.26
C SER A 93 -6.49 -18.57 27.88
N ILE A 94 -6.68 -19.57 27.01
CA ILE A 94 -6.09 -19.61 25.65
C ILE A 94 -6.66 -18.49 24.77
N ILE A 95 -7.91 -18.11 25.01
CA ILE A 95 -8.64 -17.05 24.30
C ILE A 95 -8.11 -15.62 24.63
N MET A 96 -7.17 -15.50 25.57
CA MET A 96 -6.71 -14.22 26.16
C MET A 96 -5.27 -13.84 25.78
N CYS A 97 -4.60 -14.62 24.92
CA CYS A 97 -3.28 -14.26 24.39
C CYS A 97 -3.42 -13.45 23.09
N SER A 98 -3.22 -12.12 23.20
CA SER A 98 -3.12 -11.12 22.13
C SER A 98 -4.33 -10.95 21.19
N GLY A 99 -4.66 -9.68 20.91
CA GLY A 99 -5.85 -9.27 20.16
C GLY A 99 -5.91 -9.72 18.70
N GLU A 100 -7.14 -9.69 18.17
CA GLU A 100 -7.55 -9.85 16.77
C GLU A 100 -7.53 -11.25 16.12
N TRP A 101 -7.20 -12.33 16.83
CA TRP A 101 -7.32 -13.69 16.28
C TRP A 101 -8.70 -14.35 16.46
N ARG A 102 -9.62 -13.70 17.20
CA ARG A 102 -10.91 -14.31 17.58
C ARG A 102 -11.84 -14.59 16.39
N ASP A 103 -11.79 -13.77 15.34
CA ASP A 103 -12.63 -13.96 14.15
C ASP A 103 -12.16 -15.13 13.27
N GLN A 104 -10.89 -15.56 13.41
CA GLN A 104 -10.33 -16.72 12.73
C GLN A 104 -10.43 -18.03 13.54
N LEU A 105 -10.77 -17.96 14.83
CA LEU A 105 -10.87 -19.13 15.73
C LEU A 105 -12.26 -19.79 15.74
N HIS A 106 -13.31 -19.06 15.36
CA HIS A 106 -14.68 -19.57 15.36
C HIS A 106 -14.86 -20.87 14.55
N PRO A 107 -14.23 -21.04 13.37
CA PRO A 107 -14.30 -22.30 12.61
C PRO A 107 -13.54 -23.46 13.25
N LEU A 108 -12.48 -23.19 14.03
CA LEU A 108 -11.60 -24.21 14.60
C LEU A 108 -12.14 -24.79 15.92
N ILE A 109 -12.80 -23.94 16.73
CA ILE A 109 -13.32 -24.30 18.06
C ILE A 109 -14.62 -25.11 17.98
N GLU A 110 -15.43 -24.90 16.95
CA GLU A 110 -16.71 -25.60 16.76
C GLU A 110 -16.52 -27.07 16.34
N SER A 111 -15.39 -27.39 15.69
CA SER A 111 -15.06 -28.75 15.24
C SER A 111 -14.30 -29.60 16.26
N TRP A 112 -13.88 -29.04 17.38
CA TRP A 112 -13.07 -29.74 18.37
C TRP A 112 -13.86 -30.06 19.64
N ASP A 113 -14.11 -31.36 19.83
CA ASP A 113 -14.69 -31.88 21.05
C ASP A 113 -13.61 -31.98 22.14
N TRP A 114 -13.47 -30.88 22.87
CA TRP A 114 -12.54 -30.76 23.98
C TRP A 114 -12.83 -31.74 25.12
N GLU A 115 -14.06 -32.23 25.28
CA GLU A 115 -14.38 -33.24 26.30
C GLU A 115 -13.81 -34.60 25.93
N THR A 116 -13.80 -34.93 24.64
CA THR A 116 -13.14 -36.13 24.13
C THR A 116 -11.62 -35.99 24.22
N PHE A 117 -11.06 -34.82 23.89
CA PHE A 117 -9.63 -34.54 24.04
C PHE A 117 -9.16 -34.66 25.51
N GLU A 118 -9.86 -34.07 26.47
CA GLU A 118 -9.50 -34.17 27.89
C GLU A 118 -9.60 -35.61 28.44
N LYS A 119 -10.55 -36.41 27.94
CA LYS A 119 -10.67 -37.84 28.27
C LYS A 119 -9.62 -38.71 27.59
N GLU A 120 -9.08 -38.31 26.45
CA GLU A 120 -7.98 -39.02 25.77
C GLU A 120 -6.61 -38.66 26.37
N ILE A 121 -6.45 -37.50 27.01
CA ILE A 121 -5.19 -37.05 27.65
C ILE A 121 -4.94 -37.69 29.02
N THR A 122 -5.93 -38.40 29.61
CA THR A 122 -5.71 -39.12 30.88
C THR A 122 -4.70 -40.27 30.80
N ASP A 123 -4.16 -40.59 29.61
CA ASP A 123 -2.97 -41.42 29.50
C ASP A 123 -1.74 -40.65 30.00
N GLU A 124 -1.18 -41.11 31.13
CA GLU A 124 -0.14 -40.47 31.95
C GLU A 124 1.23 -40.26 31.27
N ASN A 125 1.33 -40.29 29.94
CA ASN A 125 2.59 -40.15 29.21
C ASN A 125 2.68 -38.89 28.32
N PHE A 126 1.91 -37.84 28.62
CA PHE A 126 2.11 -36.53 27.98
C PHE A 126 3.31 -35.80 28.61
N VAL A 127 4.52 -36.21 28.24
CA VAL A 127 5.73 -35.43 28.54
C VAL A 127 5.74 -34.21 27.62
N PRO A 128 5.64 -32.98 28.15
CA PRO A 128 5.71 -31.80 27.31
C PRO A 128 7.09 -31.78 26.64
N LYS A 129 7.12 -31.85 25.30
CA LYS A 129 8.38 -31.76 24.54
C LYS A 129 9.05 -30.39 24.69
N ILE A 130 8.30 -29.38 25.13
CA ILE A 130 8.74 -28.01 25.32
C ILE A 130 8.43 -27.61 26.77
N ASN A 131 9.43 -27.70 27.64
CA ASN A 131 9.33 -27.35 29.07
C ASN A 131 9.77 -25.91 29.37
N LYS A 132 10.18 -25.16 28.34
CA LYS A 132 10.68 -23.79 28.49
C LYS A 132 10.25 -22.97 27.28
N LEU A 133 9.61 -21.82 27.54
CA LEU A 133 9.32 -20.83 26.50
C LEU A 133 10.65 -20.35 25.88
N PRO A 134 10.68 -20.10 24.56
CA PRO A 134 11.86 -19.53 23.93
C PRO A 134 12.20 -18.20 24.59
N THR A 135 13.46 -18.02 24.98
CA THR A 135 13.92 -16.77 25.57
C THR A 135 13.81 -15.67 24.52
N PRO A 136 13.11 -14.55 24.79
CA PRO A 136 13.08 -13.43 23.86
C PRO A 136 14.49 -12.94 23.57
N VAL A 137 14.88 -12.96 22.30
CA VAL A 137 16.17 -12.41 21.87
C VAL A 137 16.01 -10.90 21.76
N LYS A 138 16.77 -10.15 22.55
CA LYS A 138 16.88 -8.70 22.39
C LYS A 138 17.76 -8.42 21.17
N ILE A 139 17.12 -8.20 20.03
CA ILE A 139 17.80 -7.74 18.82
C ILE A 139 17.89 -6.21 18.85
N THR A 140 19.09 -5.68 18.58
CA THR A 140 19.26 -4.26 18.29
C THR A 140 18.81 -4.00 16.87
N PRO A 141 17.86 -3.08 16.62
CA PRO A 141 17.45 -2.71 15.27
C PRO A 141 18.66 -2.24 14.46
N TYR A 142 18.78 -2.74 13.22
CA TYR A 142 19.77 -2.22 12.29
C TYR A 142 19.22 -0.92 11.67
N HIS A 143 19.89 0.20 11.93
CA HIS A 143 19.55 1.48 11.32
C HIS A 143 20.21 1.57 9.95
N CYS A 144 19.40 1.53 8.90
CA CYS A 144 19.86 1.73 7.54
C CYS A 144 20.10 3.22 7.30
N GLU A 145 21.18 3.56 6.61
CA GLU A 145 21.38 4.92 6.11
C GLU A 145 20.28 5.26 5.10
N ALA A 146 19.61 6.38 5.35
CA ALA A 146 18.47 6.83 4.59
C ALA A 146 18.64 8.32 4.32
N GLU A 147 18.55 8.71 3.05
CA GLU A 147 18.64 10.09 2.60
C GLU A 147 17.48 10.39 1.64
N ILE A 148 17.17 11.67 1.50
CA ILE A 148 16.21 12.13 0.51
C ILE A 148 17.02 12.77 -0.61
N TYR A 149 16.82 12.27 -1.82
CA TYR A 149 17.51 12.77 -3.00
C TYR A 149 16.82 14.00 -3.56
N GLU A 150 17.62 15.02 -3.86
CA GLU A 150 17.18 16.13 -4.69
C GLU A 150 17.15 15.67 -6.16
N VAL A 151 16.01 15.89 -6.82
CA VAL A 151 15.79 15.50 -8.21
C VAL A 151 15.47 16.71 -9.06
N ASP A 152 16.01 16.75 -10.29
CA ASP A 152 15.73 17.84 -11.23
C ASP A 152 14.30 17.72 -11.78
N HIS A 153 13.52 18.79 -11.63
CA HIS A 153 12.13 18.83 -12.06
C HIS A 153 11.97 18.58 -13.57
N SER A 154 12.80 19.22 -14.39
CA SER A 154 12.78 19.11 -15.86
C SER A 154 13.07 17.69 -16.33
N ILE A 155 13.96 16.97 -15.64
CA ILE A 155 14.21 15.54 -15.90
C ILE A 155 13.00 14.70 -15.50
N ASN A 156 12.35 15.03 -14.39
CA ASN A 156 11.21 14.27 -13.90
C ASN A 156 9.96 14.41 -14.78
N GLU A 157 9.72 15.59 -15.37
CA GLU A 157 8.55 15.83 -16.24
C GLU A 157 8.47 14.86 -17.42
N ILE A 158 9.62 14.46 -17.95
CA ILE A 158 9.71 13.52 -19.08
C ILE A 158 9.97 12.08 -18.63
N SER A 159 10.19 11.86 -17.33
CA SER A 159 10.56 10.55 -16.78
C SER A 159 9.34 9.64 -16.62
N ILE A 160 9.52 8.38 -16.96
CA ILE A 160 8.53 7.31 -16.82
C ILE A 160 9.09 6.26 -15.87
N ALA A 161 8.30 5.92 -14.85
CA ALA A 161 8.63 4.86 -13.90
C ALA A 161 8.29 3.48 -14.49
N LEU A 162 9.11 2.49 -14.16
CA LEU A 162 8.74 1.08 -14.35
C LEU A 162 7.68 0.68 -13.32
N GLU A 163 6.90 -0.34 -13.67
CA GLU A 163 5.87 -0.88 -12.80
C GLU A 163 6.48 -1.50 -11.53
N ASN A 164 5.95 -1.09 -10.38
CA ASN A 164 6.36 -1.62 -9.08
C ASN A 164 5.74 -3.00 -8.85
N VAL A 165 6.57 -3.98 -8.47
CA VAL A 165 6.11 -5.34 -8.15
C VAL A 165 6.57 -5.77 -6.76
N PRO A 166 5.78 -6.60 -6.05
CA PRO A 166 6.17 -7.12 -4.75
C PRO A 166 7.34 -8.11 -4.85
N CYS A 167 8.20 -8.10 -3.83
CA CYS A 167 9.34 -9.01 -3.71
C CYS A 167 8.92 -10.34 -3.08
N VAL A 168 8.48 -11.31 -3.88
CA VAL A 168 8.00 -12.62 -3.35
C VAL A 168 9.11 -13.57 -2.91
N ASN A 169 10.30 -13.46 -3.50
CA ASN A 169 11.46 -14.31 -3.20
C ASN A 169 12.69 -13.46 -2.87
N PRO A 170 13.63 -13.94 -2.03
CA PRO A 170 14.90 -13.26 -1.81
C PRO A 170 15.61 -12.96 -3.13
N LEU A 171 15.80 -11.67 -3.42
CA LEU A 171 16.44 -11.22 -4.64
C LEU A 171 17.96 -11.20 -4.45
N LYS A 172 18.67 -11.64 -5.49
CA LYS A 172 20.12 -11.40 -5.56
C LYS A 172 20.36 -9.93 -5.88
N PRO A 173 21.15 -9.20 -5.05
CA PRO A 173 21.52 -7.84 -5.36
C PRO A 173 22.28 -7.74 -6.69
N ILE A 174 21.94 -6.74 -7.49
CA ILE A 174 22.72 -6.40 -8.68
C ILE A 174 23.79 -5.38 -8.28
N LYS A 175 25.06 -5.83 -8.30
CA LYS A 175 26.21 -5.01 -7.91
C LYS A 175 26.78 -4.17 -9.04
N THR A 176 26.53 -4.57 -10.28
CA THR A 176 27.09 -3.89 -11.45
C THR A 176 26.61 -2.43 -11.48
N ARG A 177 27.52 -1.51 -11.77
CA ARG A 177 27.25 -0.08 -11.92
C ARG A 177 27.83 0.42 -13.25
N PRO A 178 27.34 1.55 -13.78
CA PRO A 178 27.99 2.22 -14.90
C PRO A 178 29.46 2.53 -14.57
N THR A 179 30.37 2.34 -15.52
CA THR A 179 31.78 2.63 -15.28
C THR A 179 32.01 4.13 -15.16
N GLU A 180 32.90 4.54 -14.26
CA GLU A 180 33.23 5.95 -14.03
C GLU A 180 33.70 6.65 -15.33
N THR A 181 34.42 5.93 -16.19
CA THR A 181 34.84 6.43 -17.51
C THR A 181 33.65 6.83 -18.40
N VAL A 182 32.52 6.12 -18.31
CA VAL A 182 31.31 6.45 -19.06
C VAL A 182 30.62 7.65 -18.43
N LEU A 183 30.51 7.68 -17.10
CA LEU A 183 29.90 8.79 -16.37
C LEU A 183 30.62 10.12 -16.62
N SER A 184 31.96 10.12 -16.57
CA SER A 184 32.76 11.30 -16.90
C SER A 184 32.62 11.71 -18.36
N ALA A 185 32.62 10.75 -19.30
CA ALA A 185 32.43 11.05 -20.72
C ALA A 185 31.05 11.64 -21.04
N ILE A 186 30.01 11.31 -20.26
CA ILE A 186 28.67 11.91 -20.39
C ILE A 186 28.71 13.39 -19.99
N LYS A 187 29.42 13.73 -18.92
CA LYS A 187 29.56 15.13 -18.45
C LYS A 187 30.33 16.01 -19.44
N GLU A 188 31.24 15.41 -20.21
CA GLU A 188 32.08 16.10 -21.20
C GLU A 188 31.43 16.23 -22.58
N ILE A 189 30.17 15.83 -22.76
CA ILE A 189 29.47 15.99 -24.05
C ILE A 189 29.35 17.48 -24.39
N THR A 190 29.80 17.85 -25.59
CA THR A 190 29.76 19.24 -26.05
C THR A 190 28.33 19.70 -26.33
N LYS A 191 28.07 21.01 -26.21
CA LYS A 191 26.74 21.59 -26.43
C LYS A 191 26.19 21.31 -27.82
N GLU A 192 27.04 21.27 -28.84
CA GLU A 192 26.64 20.97 -30.22
C GLU A 192 26.10 19.54 -30.35
N ARG A 193 26.69 18.61 -29.60
CA ARG A 193 26.27 17.22 -29.57
C ARG A 193 25.00 17.01 -28.76
N LEU A 194 24.78 17.80 -27.69
CA LEU A 194 23.55 17.75 -26.90
C LEU A 194 22.30 18.08 -27.76
N ILE A 195 22.42 19.00 -28.71
CA ILE A 195 21.33 19.34 -29.64
C ILE A 195 20.90 18.13 -30.50
N GLU A 196 21.81 17.19 -30.78
CA GLU A 196 21.49 15.99 -31.55
C GLU A 196 20.55 15.02 -30.82
N THR A 197 20.34 15.21 -29.51
CA THR A 197 19.46 14.39 -28.68
C THR A 197 18.43 15.21 -27.90
N SER A 198 18.24 16.50 -28.22
CA SER A 198 17.19 17.33 -27.62
C SER A 198 15.81 17.05 -28.25
N ASP A 199 14.74 17.36 -27.53
CA ASP A 199 13.36 17.44 -28.04
C ASP A 199 12.92 16.18 -28.79
N VAL A 200 13.32 15.02 -28.26
CA VAL A 200 13.15 13.71 -28.93
C VAL A 200 11.67 13.45 -29.20
N ALA A 201 10.81 13.71 -28.21
CA ALA A 201 9.39 13.54 -28.33
C ALA A 201 8.83 14.45 -29.44
N GLU A 202 9.01 15.77 -29.36
CA GLU A 202 8.45 16.72 -30.33
C GLU A 202 8.94 16.43 -31.75
N LYS A 203 10.25 16.25 -31.94
CA LYS A 203 10.83 15.98 -33.26
C LYS A 203 10.29 14.69 -33.87
N LEU A 204 10.07 13.64 -33.08
CA LEU A 204 9.46 12.40 -33.59
C LEU A 204 7.96 12.58 -33.87
N MET A 205 7.24 13.37 -33.07
CA MET A 205 5.83 13.68 -33.32
C MET A 205 5.65 14.45 -34.63
N GLU A 206 6.39 15.54 -34.82
CA GLU A 206 6.33 16.38 -36.03
C GLU A 206 6.62 15.60 -37.32
N ASN A 207 7.47 14.57 -37.21
CA ASN A 207 7.85 13.73 -38.34
C ASN A 207 7.00 12.45 -38.47
N ASN A 208 5.95 12.26 -37.65
CA ASN A 208 5.10 11.07 -37.60
C ASN A 208 5.90 9.76 -37.41
N LYS A 209 6.90 9.78 -36.52
CA LYS A 209 7.82 8.65 -36.25
C LYS A 209 7.83 8.18 -34.79
N ILE A 210 6.87 8.60 -33.98
CA ILE A 210 6.74 8.18 -32.56
C ILE A 210 6.65 6.65 -32.45
N ASP A 211 5.95 6.01 -33.40
CA ASP A 211 5.79 4.56 -33.42
C ASP A 211 7.10 3.79 -33.62
N MET A 212 8.18 4.47 -34.00
CA MET A 212 9.52 3.86 -34.04
C MET A 212 10.11 3.68 -32.64
N LEU A 213 9.67 4.41 -31.62
CA LEU A 213 10.14 4.17 -30.25
C LEU A 213 9.71 2.77 -29.77
N PRO A 214 10.49 2.12 -28.91
CA PRO A 214 10.11 0.85 -28.30
C PRO A 214 8.97 1.06 -27.31
N LYS A 215 8.15 0.01 -27.10
CA LYS A 215 7.21 -0.06 -25.98
C LYS A 215 7.88 -0.75 -24.78
N LEU A 216 7.30 -0.58 -23.59
CA LEU A 216 7.80 -1.16 -22.33
C LEU A 216 8.04 -2.68 -22.42
N GLU A 217 7.09 -3.40 -23.01
CA GLU A 217 7.14 -4.86 -23.22
C GLU A 217 8.34 -5.33 -24.08
N ASN A 218 8.84 -4.47 -24.98
CA ASN A 218 9.93 -4.82 -25.90
C ASN A 218 11.31 -4.41 -25.38
N LEU A 219 11.39 -3.76 -24.21
CA LEU A 219 12.65 -3.27 -23.66
C LEU A 219 13.71 -4.36 -23.40
N PRO A 220 13.37 -5.56 -22.90
CA PRO A 220 14.36 -6.62 -22.72
C PRO A 220 15.06 -6.97 -24.04
N ASP A 221 14.31 -7.06 -25.14
CA ASP A 221 14.85 -7.35 -26.47
C ASP A 221 15.69 -6.20 -27.02
N VAL A 222 15.29 -4.95 -26.76
CA VAL A 222 16.08 -3.74 -27.09
C VAL A 222 17.44 -3.82 -26.43
N VAL A 223 17.47 -4.05 -25.11
CA VAL A 223 18.69 -4.10 -24.31
C VAL A 223 19.60 -5.24 -24.77
N LYS A 224 19.03 -6.43 -25.02
CA LYS A 224 19.77 -7.59 -25.52
C LYS A 224 20.41 -7.36 -26.88
N ASN A 225 19.75 -6.62 -27.77
CA ASN A 225 20.20 -6.40 -29.13
C ASN A 225 20.88 -5.05 -29.35
N ILE A 226 21.09 -4.23 -28.31
CA ILE A 226 21.64 -2.87 -28.44
C ILE A 226 22.97 -2.82 -29.21
N LYS A 227 23.83 -3.82 -29.03
CA LYS A 227 25.13 -3.94 -29.71
C LYS A 227 25.02 -4.22 -31.22
N LYS A 228 23.88 -4.73 -31.69
CA LYS A 228 23.61 -5.03 -33.11
C LYS A 228 22.98 -3.84 -33.85
N GLY A 229 22.70 -2.74 -33.15
CA GLY A 229 22.03 -1.58 -33.73
C GLY A 229 22.85 -0.88 -34.80
N LYS A 230 22.15 -0.41 -35.84
CA LYS A 230 22.74 0.42 -36.89
C LYS A 230 22.61 1.89 -36.51
N ARG A 231 23.74 2.61 -36.47
CA ARG A 231 23.78 4.06 -36.24
C ARG A 231 23.07 4.78 -37.37
N GLU A 232 22.06 5.58 -37.03
CA GLU A 232 21.25 6.32 -37.99
C GLU A 232 20.72 7.60 -37.34
N LYS A 233 20.52 8.66 -38.13
CA LYS A 233 19.83 9.86 -37.68
C LYS A 233 18.39 9.83 -38.17
N ILE A 234 17.43 9.86 -37.24
CA ILE A 234 15.99 9.87 -37.54
C ILE A 234 15.40 11.17 -37.02
N ALA A 235 14.67 11.91 -37.86
CA ALA A 235 14.07 13.20 -37.47
C ALA A 235 15.10 14.19 -36.87
N LYS A 236 16.34 14.18 -37.40
CA LYS A 236 17.49 14.96 -36.90
C LYS A 236 17.99 14.56 -35.50
N ILE A 237 17.47 13.47 -34.93
CA ILE A 237 17.93 12.90 -33.66
C ILE A 237 18.97 11.82 -33.95
N SER A 238 20.07 11.82 -33.20
CA SER A 238 21.09 10.77 -33.22
C SER A 238 20.64 9.55 -32.42
N GLY A 239 20.93 8.35 -32.92
CA GLY A 239 20.56 7.12 -32.23
C GLY A 239 20.94 5.84 -32.97
N LEU A 240 20.37 4.74 -32.51
CA LEU A 240 20.47 3.42 -33.12
C LEU A 240 19.11 2.98 -33.66
N THR A 241 19.14 2.27 -34.78
CA THR A 241 17.99 1.51 -35.28
C THR A 241 18.22 0.02 -35.09
N LEU A 242 17.19 -0.66 -34.62
CA LEU A 242 17.19 -2.08 -34.28
C LEU A 242 15.97 -2.73 -34.89
N ASP A 243 16.12 -3.92 -35.45
CA ASP A 243 14.98 -4.73 -35.86
C ASP A 243 14.56 -5.63 -34.70
N ILE A 244 13.40 -5.35 -34.11
CA ILE A 244 12.86 -6.08 -32.95
C ILE A 244 11.46 -6.55 -33.31
N ASN A 245 11.22 -7.86 -33.20
CA ASN A 245 9.92 -8.46 -33.52
C ASN A 245 9.39 -8.08 -34.92
N LYS A 246 10.31 -8.02 -35.91
CA LYS A 246 10.05 -7.61 -37.31
C LYS A 246 9.60 -6.15 -37.47
N ALA A 247 9.73 -5.33 -36.44
CA ALA A 247 9.51 -3.89 -36.49
C ALA A 247 10.83 -3.14 -36.29
N LYS A 248 11.07 -2.12 -37.13
CA LYS A 248 12.22 -1.22 -36.98
C LYS A 248 11.97 -0.27 -35.80
N ARG A 249 12.78 -0.39 -34.76
CA ARG A 249 12.77 0.47 -33.58
C ARG A 249 13.93 1.44 -33.59
N PHE A 250 13.70 2.66 -33.10
CA PHE A 250 14.71 3.71 -32.98
C PHE A 250 14.97 4.00 -31.50
N ILE A 251 16.23 3.97 -31.11
CA ILE A 251 16.71 4.25 -29.75
C ILE A 251 17.55 5.52 -29.82
N PRO A 252 17.03 6.67 -29.34
CA PRO A 252 17.79 7.90 -29.21
C PRO A 252 19.01 7.72 -28.31
N GLY A 253 20.12 8.37 -28.63
CA GLY A 253 21.31 8.34 -27.81
C GLY A 253 22.57 8.82 -28.50
N GLN A 254 23.69 8.70 -27.79
CA GLN A 254 24.98 9.20 -28.24
C GLN A 254 26.07 8.12 -28.19
N VAL A 255 27.04 8.24 -29.11
CA VAL A 255 28.26 7.42 -29.06
C VAL A 255 29.35 8.19 -28.35
N LEU A 256 29.84 7.67 -27.23
CA LEU A 256 30.94 8.24 -26.45
C LEU A 256 32.22 7.46 -26.71
N ASN A 257 33.33 8.16 -26.81
CA ASN A 257 34.64 7.53 -26.94
C ASN A 257 35.21 7.31 -25.55
N THR A 258 35.31 6.06 -25.13
CA THR A 258 35.97 5.68 -23.88
C THR A 258 37.38 5.16 -24.20
N PRO A 259 38.30 5.06 -23.21
CA PRO A 259 39.60 4.43 -23.41
C PRO A 259 39.51 2.99 -23.94
N GLN A 260 38.41 2.28 -23.63
CA GLN A 260 38.12 0.92 -24.10
C GLN A 260 37.49 0.86 -25.50
N GLY A 261 37.17 2.01 -26.09
CA GLY A 261 36.55 2.13 -27.42
C GLY A 261 35.22 2.91 -27.41
N PRO A 262 34.56 3.03 -28.57
CA PRO A 262 33.30 3.74 -28.69
C PRO A 262 32.14 2.94 -28.06
N VAL A 263 31.42 3.55 -27.13
CA VAL A 263 30.25 2.99 -26.44
C VAL A 263 29.02 3.80 -26.81
N PHE A 264 27.93 3.14 -27.19
CA PHE A 264 26.64 3.81 -27.39
C PHE A 264 25.88 3.87 -26.07
N ILE A 265 25.47 5.07 -25.67
CA ILE A 265 24.65 5.32 -24.48
C ILE A 265 23.28 5.81 -24.95
N PRO A 266 22.20 5.04 -24.70
CA PRO A 266 20.86 5.52 -24.97
C PRO A 266 20.51 6.65 -24.00
N GLY A 267 19.74 7.63 -24.47
CA GLY A 267 19.35 8.78 -23.66
C GLY A 267 18.93 9.96 -24.50
N GLN A 268 18.55 11.03 -23.82
CA GLN A 268 18.10 12.27 -24.44
C GLN A 268 18.59 13.48 -23.67
N THR A 269 18.66 14.62 -24.34
CA THR A 269 19.05 15.89 -23.74
C THR A 269 17.83 16.60 -23.20
N VAL A 270 17.94 17.08 -21.97
CA VAL A 270 16.91 17.80 -21.23
C VAL A 270 17.43 19.18 -20.93
N GLU A 271 16.62 20.21 -21.20
CA GLU A 271 16.94 21.57 -20.78
C GLU A 271 16.62 21.72 -19.29
N THR A 272 17.65 21.99 -18.49
CA THR A 272 17.53 22.24 -17.05
C THR A 272 17.80 23.72 -16.75
N PRO A 273 17.46 24.25 -15.56
CA PRO A 273 17.83 25.61 -15.16
C PRO A 273 19.34 25.89 -15.22
N SER A 274 20.18 24.85 -15.10
CA SER A 274 21.64 24.94 -15.20
C SER A 274 22.17 24.78 -16.64
N GLY A 275 21.29 24.49 -17.60
CA GLY A 275 21.61 24.28 -19.01
C GLY A 275 21.21 22.88 -19.52
N PRO A 276 21.53 22.56 -20.79
CA PRO A 276 21.21 21.27 -21.36
C PRO A 276 22.06 20.16 -20.72
N VAL A 277 21.40 19.09 -20.29
CA VAL A 277 22.03 17.90 -19.69
C VAL A 277 21.62 16.67 -20.48
N PHE A 278 22.58 15.80 -20.82
CA PHE A 278 22.26 14.49 -21.39
C PHE A 278 21.88 13.52 -20.27
N VAL A 279 20.64 13.02 -20.29
CA VAL A 279 20.12 12.06 -19.34
C VAL A 279 20.14 10.67 -19.97
N PRO A 280 21.01 9.76 -19.48
CA PRO A 280 21.00 8.37 -19.90
C PRO A 280 19.69 7.68 -19.56
N GLY A 281 19.16 6.90 -20.50
CA GLY A 281 17.91 6.20 -20.30
C GLY A 281 17.33 5.63 -21.59
N LEU A 282 16.20 4.96 -21.48
CA LEU A 282 15.49 4.38 -22.62
C LEU A 282 14.23 5.20 -22.93
N SER A 283 14.20 5.84 -24.10
CA SER A 283 12.98 6.49 -24.59
C SER A 283 11.97 5.43 -25.03
N VAL A 284 10.75 5.52 -24.52
CA VAL A 284 9.66 4.56 -24.76
C VAL A 284 8.40 5.28 -25.21
N ASN A 285 7.62 4.61 -26.06
CA ASN A 285 6.26 5.03 -26.40
C ASN A 285 5.26 4.34 -25.46
N THR A 286 4.51 5.12 -24.69
CA THR A 286 3.45 4.63 -23.80
C THR A 286 2.09 5.14 -24.26
N PRO A 287 0.98 4.56 -23.78
CA PRO A 287 -0.36 5.07 -24.09
C PRO A 287 -0.58 6.54 -23.68
N ALA A 288 0.14 7.02 -22.65
CA ALA A 288 0.09 8.41 -22.20
C ALA A 288 0.98 9.35 -23.03
N GLY A 289 1.84 8.80 -23.90
CA GLY A 289 2.79 9.55 -24.70
C GLY A 289 4.22 8.97 -24.61
N PRO A 290 5.15 9.52 -25.42
CA PRO A 290 6.55 9.18 -25.31
C PRO A 290 7.17 9.74 -24.03
N GLY A 291 8.09 9.01 -23.42
CA GLY A 291 8.91 9.51 -22.31
C GLY A 291 10.17 8.68 -22.11
N LEU A 292 10.93 8.99 -21.07
CA LEU A 292 12.25 8.42 -20.81
C LEU A 292 12.23 7.62 -19.52
N ILE A 293 12.82 6.43 -19.53
CA ILE A 293 13.12 5.70 -18.29
C ILE A 293 14.60 5.97 -17.98
N PRO A 294 14.94 6.80 -16.97
CA PRO A 294 16.34 7.09 -16.65
C PRO A 294 17.06 5.83 -16.19
N GLY A 295 18.29 5.64 -16.69
CA GLY A 295 19.08 4.47 -16.35
C GLY A 295 20.19 4.17 -17.34
N HIS A 296 20.91 3.08 -17.07
CA HIS A 296 22.06 2.66 -17.86
C HIS A 296 21.94 1.20 -18.27
N ILE A 297 22.42 0.89 -19.47
CA ILE A 297 22.66 -0.50 -19.88
C ILE A 297 24.04 -0.91 -19.37
N VAL A 298 24.07 -1.86 -18.45
CA VAL A 298 25.30 -2.48 -17.91
C VAL A 298 25.40 -3.93 -18.37
N THR A 299 26.56 -4.57 -18.20
CA THR A 299 26.71 -6.01 -18.48
C THR A 299 26.66 -6.77 -17.17
N ASN A 300 25.69 -7.68 -17.00
CA ASN A 300 25.57 -8.48 -15.78
C ASN A 300 26.77 -9.42 -15.66
N GLU A 301 27.49 -9.36 -14.53
CA GLU A 301 28.70 -10.16 -14.31
C GLU A 301 28.42 -11.67 -14.31
N ASN A 302 27.23 -12.09 -13.90
CA ASN A 302 26.88 -13.50 -13.78
C ASN A 302 26.51 -14.13 -15.12
N THR A 303 25.77 -13.40 -15.96
CA THR A 303 25.25 -13.92 -17.24
C THR A 303 26.02 -13.41 -18.45
N ASN A 304 26.85 -12.37 -18.27
CA ASN A 304 27.52 -11.62 -19.33
C ASN A 304 26.55 -11.05 -20.39
N GLU A 305 25.26 -10.96 -20.04
CA GLU A 305 24.23 -10.36 -20.88
C GLU A 305 24.02 -8.88 -20.50
N PRO A 306 23.68 -8.01 -21.45
CA PRO A 306 23.33 -6.63 -21.15
C PRO A 306 22.03 -6.59 -20.34
N PHE A 307 21.98 -5.71 -19.35
CA PHE A 307 20.86 -5.51 -18.45
C PHE A 307 20.64 -4.00 -18.25
N PHE A 308 19.39 -3.57 -18.20
CA PHE A 308 19.05 -2.17 -17.94
C PHE A 308 18.86 -1.95 -16.44
N LEU A 309 19.64 -1.04 -15.87
CA LEU A 309 19.50 -0.56 -14.50
C LEU A 309 18.83 0.80 -14.51
N ALA A 310 17.61 0.85 -13.98
CA ALA A 310 16.95 2.11 -13.67
C ALA A 310 17.73 2.84 -12.57
N GLY A 311 17.97 4.13 -12.78
CA GLY A 311 18.72 4.95 -11.84
C GLY A 311 19.14 6.27 -12.44
N GLN A 312 19.64 7.14 -11.58
CA GLN A 312 20.08 8.49 -11.96
C GLN A 312 21.38 8.83 -11.27
N LEU A 313 22.13 9.76 -11.85
CA LEU A 313 23.29 10.36 -11.23
C LEU A 313 22.78 11.49 -10.32
N LEU A 314 22.89 11.32 -9.01
CA LEU A 314 22.31 12.21 -8.01
C LEU A 314 23.38 12.67 -7.02
N GLN A 315 23.16 13.84 -6.41
CA GLN A 315 23.98 14.31 -5.32
C GLN A 315 23.59 13.57 -4.03
N THR A 316 24.52 12.80 -3.48
CA THR A 316 24.40 12.07 -2.21
C THR A 316 25.26 12.73 -1.13
N THR A 317 25.17 12.25 0.12
CA THR A 317 26.10 12.68 1.18
C THR A 317 27.57 12.40 0.86
N ASN A 318 27.85 11.41 0.00
CA ASN A 318 29.21 11.02 -0.40
C ASN A 318 29.69 11.73 -1.67
N GLY A 319 28.85 12.59 -2.25
CA GLY A 319 29.10 13.25 -3.53
C GLY A 319 28.16 12.77 -4.62
N GLU A 320 28.49 13.09 -5.86
CA GLU A 320 27.66 12.74 -7.01
C GLU A 320 27.87 11.26 -7.39
N GLU A 321 26.83 10.44 -7.21
CA GLU A 321 26.91 8.98 -7.42
C GLU A 321 25.71 8.46 -8.21
N PHE A 322 25.88 7.33 -8.90
CA PHE A 322 24.79 6.67 -9.60
C PHE A 322 23.96 5.86 -8.59
N VAL A 323 22.75 6.33 -8.33
CA VAL A 323 21.81 5.69 -7.41
C VAL A 323 20.82 4.85 -8.21
N CYS A 324 20.71 3.57 -7.86
CA CYS A 324 19.73 2.66 -8.47
C CYS A 324 18.34 2.95 -7.91
N GLY A 325 17.39 3.26 -8.78
CA GLY A 325 16.09 3.73 -8.37
C GLY A 325 15.31 4.37 -9.52
N GLN A 326 14.17 4.93 -9.19
CA GLN A 326 13.36 5.68 -10.15
C GLN A 326 12.62 6.81 -9.46
N THR A 327 12.32 7.87 -10.21
CA THR A 327 11.44 8.93 -9.71
C THR A 327 10.00 8.49 -9.82
N ILE A 328 9.27 8.61 -8.72
CA ILE A 328 7.83 8.40 -8.66
C ILE A 328 7.15 9.76 -8.52
N LYS A 329 6.13 9.97 -9.33
CA LYS A 329 5.25 11.14 -9.24
C LYS A 329 4.16 10.85 -8.22
N ASN A 330 4.08 11.68 -7.18
CA ASN A 330 3.04 11.63 -6.17
C ASN A 330 1.78 12.36 -6.63
N LYS A 331 0.68 12.17 -5.89
CA LYS A 331 -0.62 12.80 -6.19
C LYS A 331 -0.62 14.32 -6.07
N ASP A 332 0.25 14.86 -5.24
CA ASP A 332 0.45 16.30 -5.01
C ASP A 332 1.35 16.92 -6.09
N ASP A 333 1.61 16.22 -7.19
CA ASP A 333 2.52 16.62 -8.27
C ASP A 333 4.00 16.71 -7.83
N SER A 334 4.29 16.33 -6.57
CA SER A 334 5.67 16.21 -6.10
C SER A 334 6.34 14.98 -6.72
N HIS A 335 7.65 15.08 -6.89
CA HIS A 335 8.47 14.02 -7.44
C HIS A 335 9.41 13.54 -6.35
N ARG A 336 9.49 12.22 -6.16
CA ARG A 336 10.35 11.60 -5.16
C ARG A 336 11.15 10.48 -5.81
N PHE A 337 12.47 10.52 -5.65
CA PHE A 337 13.31 9.39 -6.02
C PHE A 337 13.15 8.28 -4.99
N VAL A 338 12.94 7.06 -5.48
CA VAL A 338 12.84 5.85 -4.65
C VAL A 338 13.92 4.89 -5.09
N GLU A 339 14.79 4.53 -4.14
CA GLU A 339 15.79 3.49 -4.34
C GLU A 339 15.14 2.12 -4.55
N GLY A 340 15.81 1.29 -5.34
CA GLY A 340 15.36 -0.06 -5.58
C GLY A 340 16.16 -0.75 -6.65
N GLN A 341 15.62 -1.88 -7.09
CA GLN A 341 16.28 -2.75 -8.07
C GLN A 341 15.35 -3.03 -9.24
N THR A 342 15.86 -2.82 -10.45
CA THR A 342 15.22 -3.32 -11.67
C THR A 342 15.31 -4.83 -11.72
N VAL A 343 14.21 -5.50 -12.05
CA VAL A 343 14.14 -6.94 -12.25
C VAL A 343 13.54 -7.26 -13.60
N LEU A 344 13.98 -8.37 -14.20
CA LEU A 344 13.39 -8.90 -15.43
C LEU A 344 12.34 -9.96 -15.04
N SER A 345 11.09 -9.69 -15.37
CA SER A 345 9.96 -10.61 -15.25
C SER A 345 9.55 -11.16 -16.62
N GLU A 346 8.61 -12.11 -16.66
CA GLU A 346 8.02 -12.61 -17.91
C GLU A 346 7.30 -11.52 -18.71
N GLU A 347 6.75 -10.51 -18.03
CA GLU A 347 6.06 -9.36 -18.63
C GLU A 347 7.01 -8.22 -19.01
N GLY A 348 8.31 -8.37 -18.76
CA GLY A 348 9.34 -7.38 -19.06
C GLY A 348 10.01 -6.80 -17.82
N LEU A 349 10.60 -5.61 -17.98
CA LEU A 349 11.32 -4.93 -16.90
C LEU A 349 10.33 -4.38 -15.86
N LYS A 350 10.55 -4.73 -14.60
CA LYS A 350 9.78 -4.26 -13.44
C LYS A 350 10.74 -3.65 -12.42
N PHE A 351 10.18 -3.00 -11.41
CA PHE A 351 10.94 -2.36 -10.35
C PHE A 351 10.49 -2.85 -8.97
N ILE A 352 11.45 -3.05 -8.07
CA ILE A 352 11.19 -3.43 -6.69
C ILE A 352 11.83 -2.36 -5.80
N PRO A 353 11.01 -1.55 -5.09
CA PRO A 353 11.51 -0.60 -4.11
C PRO A 353 12.27 -1.30 -2.99
N GLY A 354 13.42 -0.76 -2.61
CA GLY A 354 14.22 -1.33 -1.55
C GLY A 354 15.66 -0.81 -1.55
N LYS A 355 16.46 -1.34 -0.62
CA LYS A 355 17.87 -1.01 -0.50
C LYS A 355 18.72 -2.27 -0.48
N ILE A 356 19.93 -2.18 -1.02
CA ILE A 356 20.96 -3.21 -0.85
C ILE A 356 21.72 -2.86 0.42
N LEU A 357 21.71 -3.77 1.39
CA LEU A 357 22.42 -3.62 2.66
C LEU A 357 23.60 -4.59 2.73
N THR A 358 24.75 -4.08 3.12
CA THR A 358 25.94 -4.90 3.38
C THR A 358 25.91 -5.38 4.83
N THR A 359 25.47 -6.62 5.06
CA THR A 359 25.38 -7.21 6.41
C THR A 359 26.48 -8.25 6.57
N GLY A 360 27.67 -7.84 7.03
CA GLY A 360 28.82 -8.73 7.16
C GLY A 360 29.45 -9.07 5.79
N PRO A 361 29.69 -10.36 5.44
CA PRO A 361 30.30 -10.74 4.16
C PRO A 361 29.31 -10.76 2.98
N GLU A 362 28.01 -10.72 3.24
CA GLU A 362 26.97 -10.80 2.21
C GLU A 362 26.17 -9.50 2.10
N GLU A 363 25.81 -9.18 0.86
CA GLU A 363 24.87 -8.10 0.56
C GLU A 363 23.47 -8.70 0.41
N VAL A 364 22.49 -8.05 1.02
CA VAL A 364 21.10 -8.49 1.00
C VAL A 364 20.25 -7.36 0.45
N PHE A 365 19.38 -7.68 -0.51
CA PHE A 365 18.36 -6.75 -0.95
C PHE A 365 17.18 -6.80 0.02
N VAL A 366 16.89 -5.67 0.66
CA VAL A 366 15.77 -5.53 1.59
C VAL A 366 14.69 -4.68 0.92
N PRO A 367 13.51 -5.24 0.61
CA PRO A 367 12.40 -4.46 0.09
C PRO A 367 11.92 -3.46 1.15
N GLY A 368 11.57 -2.27 0.71
CA GLY A 368 11.15 -1.18 1.60
C GLY A 368 11.22 0.17 0.92
N GLN A 369 10.94 1.24 1.67
CA GLN A 369 11.05 2.60 1.17
C GLN A 369 11.60 3.54 2.23
N THR A 370 12.33 4.55 1.77
CA THR A 370 12.71 5.69 2.61
C THR A 370 11.52 6.64 2.77
N ILE A 371 11.17 6.95 4.01
CA ILE A 371 10.11 7.90 4.37
C ILE A 371 10.65 8.98 5.32
N MET A 372 9.99 10.14 5.29
CA MET A 372 10.21 11.18 6.29
C MET A 372 9.31 10.89 7.50
N THR A 373 9.93 10.68 8.66
CA THR A 373 9.24 10.54 9.95
C THR A 373 9.48 11.80 10.80
N PRO A 374 8.70 12.04 11.87
CA PRO A 374 8.99 13.11 12.83
C PRO A 374 10.40 13.02 13.43
N GLU A 375 10.94 11.81 13.55
CA GLU A 375 12.29 11.51 14.05
C GLU A 375 13.39 11.66 12.97
N GLY A 376 13.02 11.99 11.73
CA GLY A 376 13.92 12.19 10.60
C GLY A 376 13.70 11.20 9.46
N VAL A 377 14.65 11.15 8.53
CA VAL A 377 14.60 10.26 7.37
C VAL A 377 14.91 8.83 7.82
N GLN A 378 14.01 7.90 7.52
CA GLN A 378 14.15 6.50 7.92
C GLN A 378 13.78 5.56 6.77
N PHE A 379 14.53 4.48 6.61
CA PHE A 379 14.16 3.37 5.75
C PHE A 379 13.22 2.43 6.49
N VAL A 380 12.03 2.22 5.95
CA VAL A 380 11.05 1.28 6.49
C VAL A 380 11.06 0.02 5.64
N PRO A 381 11.53 -1.12 6.17
CA PRO A 381 11.46 -2.39 5.47
C PRO A 381 9.99 -2.85 5.38
N GLY A 382 9.64 -3.47 4.26
CA GLY A 382 8.27 -3.90 3.97
C GLY A 382 8.01 -3.94 2.47
N GLN A 383 6.93 -4.62 2.07
CA GLN A 383 6.46 -4.49 0.70
C GLN A 383 5.61 -3.24 0.60
N THR A 384 5.64 -2.60 -0.56
CA THR A 384 4.80 -1.43 -0.80
C THR A 384 4.05 -1.67 -2.09
N VAL A 385 2.72 -1.62 -2.00
CA VAL A 385 1.84 -1.70 -3.17
C VAL A 385 1.47 -0.27 -3.53
N THR A 386 1.78 0.12 -4.76
CA THR A 386 1.34 1.42 -5.29
C THR A 386 -0.06 1.24 -5.83
N GLU A 387 -1.07 1.67 -5.06
CA GLU A 387 -2.46 1.72 -5.50
C GLU A 387 -2.77 3.11 -6.11
N GLU A 388 -3.86 3.21 -6.88
CA GLU A 388 -4.41 4.51 -7.30
C GLU A 388 -4.71 5.44 -6.11
N SER A 389 -4.87 4.87 -4.91
CA SER A 389 -5.12 5.56 -3.63
C SER A 389 -3.84 6.14 -2.99
N GLY A 390 -2.64 5.65 -3.36
CA GLY A 390 -1.35 6.02 -2.76
C GLY A 390 -0.42 4.82 -2.61
N VAL A 391 0.65 4.97 -1.83
CA VAL A 391 1.50 3.84 -1.44
C VAL A 391 0.93 3.22 -0.16
N THR A 392 0.48 1.97 -0.24
CA THR A 392 0.09 1.14 0.89
C THR A 392 1.25 0.20 1.26
N PHE A 393 1.54 0.11 2.55
CA PHE A 393 2.59 -0.75 3.14
C PHE A 393 2.02 -2.09 3.61
#